data_AF-A0A9W6TUN4-F1
#
_entry.id   AF-A0A9W6TUN4-F1
#
_cell.length_a   1.000
_cell.length_b   1.000
_cell.length_c   1.000
_cell.angle_alpha   90.00
_cell.angle_beta   90.00
_cell.angle_gamma   90.00
#
_symmetry.space_group_name_H-M   'P 1'
#
loop_
_entity.id
_entity.type
_entity.pdbx_description
1 polymer ?
#
loop_
_entity_poly.entity_id
_entity_poly.type
_entity_poly.pdbx_seq_one_letter_code
_entity_poly.pdbx_strand_id
1 'polypeptide(L)'
;MRLRSRQVPMPLARRALFYQNDHLASDDLNAAYTLAQEAYRGNVSAAMCSNGYAGVLSKYQAYLYLAGKVVPHKSPENDGFVEYQACTLGLDESLFGTSYKDKFYKPQLNHADTGFITGGGYFKDSQKPIKWFECLL
;
A
#
# COMPACT_ATOMS: atom_id res chain seq x y z
N MET A 1 36.57 17.09 -14.48
CA MET A 1 36.73 16.05 -13.43
C MET A 1 35.38 15.33 -13.28
N ARG A 2 35.17 14.19 -13.95
CA ARG A 2 33.94 13.39 -13.79
C ARG A 2 34.09 12.59 -12.50
N LEU A 3 33.38 12.97 -11.45
CA LEU A 3 33.18 12.12 -10.29
C LEU A 3 32.37 10.90 -10.76
N ARG A 4 33.06 9.81 -11.09
CA ARG A 4 32.43 8.49 -11.12
C ARG A 4 32.06 8.19 -9.69
N SER A 5 30.79 8.35 -9.32
CA SER A 5 30.30 7.85 -8.05
C SER A 5 30.62 6.36 -8.02
N ARG A 6 31.40 5.91 -7.03
CA ARG A 6 31.47 4.49 -6.70
C ARG A 6 30.04 4.10 -6.32
N GLN A 7 29.36 3.42 -7.22
CA GLN A 7 28.02 2.91 -6.97
C GLN A 7 28.19 1.77 -5.96
N VAL A 8 27.98 2.08 -4.68
CA VAL A 8 27.87 1.06 -3.63
C VAL A 8 26.74 0.12 -4.05
N PRO A 9 26.92 -1.21 -4.02
CA PRO A 9 25.85 -2.14 -4.35
C PRO A 9 24.59 -1.77 -3.57
N MET A 10 23.48 -1.58 -4.28
CA MET A 10 22.24 -1.19 -3.64
C MET A 10 21.83 -2.26 -2.61
N PRO A 11 21.51 -1.89 -1.35
CA PRO A 11 21.02 -2.83 -0.36
C PRO A 11 19.85 -3.66 -0.91
N LEU A 12 19.79 -4.95 -0.56
CA LEU A 12 18.72 -5.85 -1.00
C LEU A 12 17.33 -5.27 -0.72
N ALA A 13 17.16 -4.66 0.45
CA ALA A 13 15.90 -4.03 0.84
C ALA A 13 15.42 -2.95 -0.14
N ARG A 14 16.33 -2.18 -0.75
CA ARG A 14 15.95 -1.16 -1.75
C ARG A 14 15.63 -1.77 -3.11
N ARG A 15 16.30 -2.86 -3.48
CA ARG A 15 16.01 -3.57 -4.74
C ARG A 15 14.61 -4.19 -4.74
N ALA A 16 14.13 -4.63 -3.57
CA ALA A 16 12.78 -5.15 -3.40
C ALA A 16 11.66 -4.08 -3.51
N LEU A 17 12.00 -2.79 -3.60
CA LEU A 17 11.03 -1.70 -3.72
C LEU A 17 10.78 -1.27 -5.18
N PHE A 18 11.47 -1.86 -6.16
CA PHE A 18 11.23 -1.52 -7.55
C PHE A 18 9.88 -2.03 -8.02
N TYR A 19 9.15 -1.18 -8.75
CA TYR A 19 7.89 -1.58 -9.36
C TYR A 19 8.08 -2.78 -10.29
N GLN A 20 7.08 -3.67 -10.33
CA GLN A 20 7.07 -4.75 -11.30
C GLN A 20 7.15 -4.17 -12.72
N ASN A 21 7.97 -4.79 -13.57
CA ASN A 21 8.24 -4.39 -14.95
C ASN A 21 8.92 -3.02 -15.11
N ASP A 22 9.44 -2.42 -14.03
CA ASP A 22 10.25 -1.22 -14.12
C ASP A 22 11.64 -1.53 -14.68
N HIS A 23 12.30 -0.54 -15.28
CA HIS A 23 13.63 -0.71 -15.89
C HIS A 23 14.73 -1.14 -14.89
N LEU A 24 14.50 -0.95 -13.59
CA LEU A 24 15.40 -1.39 -12.52
C LEU A 24 15.02 -2.77 -11.93
N ALA A 25 13.86 -3.31 -12.28
CA ALA A 25 13.42 -4.62 -11.83
C ALA A 25 14.07 -5.72 -12.67
N SER A 26 14.74 -6.67 -12.02
CA SER A 26 15.28 -7.86 -12.68
C SER A 26 14.18 -8.85 -13.03
N ASP A 27 14.44 -9.74 -13.98
CA ASP A 27 13.52 -10.83 -14.35
C ASP A 27 13.14 -11.69 -13.14
N ASP A 28 14.11 -12.00 -12.27
CA ASP A 28 13.87 -12.74 -11.02
C ASP A 28 12.89 -12.00 -10.08
N LEU A 29 12.98 -10.67 -10.00
CA LEU A 29 12.09 -9.88 -9.15
C LEU A 29 10.67 -9.84 -9.75
N ASN A 30 10.57 -9.72 -11.07
CA ASN A 30 9.30 -9.78 -11.78
C ASN A 30 8.62 -11.16 -11.64
N ALA A 31 9.40 -12.24 -11.71
CA ALA A 31 8.91 -13.59 -11.45
C ALA A 31 8.44 -13.74 -9.99
N ALA A 32 9.19 -13.20 -9.02
CA ALA A 32 8.79 -13.20 -7.62
C ALA A 32 7.47 -12.44 -7.39
N TYR A 33 7.26 -11.31 -8.08
CA TYR A 33 5.98 -10.59 -8.05
C TYR A 33 4.82 -11.44 -8.59
N THR A 34 5.00 -12.11 -9.73
CA THR A 34 3.95 -12.99 -10.29
C THR A 34 3.59 -14.13 -9.33
N LEU A 35 4.59 -14.78 -8.73
CA LEU A 35 4.35 -15.83 -7.73
C LEU A 35 3.65 -15.30 -6.47
N ALA A 36 4.03 -14.10 -6.00
CA ALA A 36 3.36 -13.46 -4.87
C ALA A 36 1.88 -13.17 -5.19
N GLN A 37 1.58 -12.72 -6.41
CA GLN A 37 0.19 -12.47 -6.85
C GLN A 37 -0.62 -13.76 -6.97
N GLU A 38 -0.01 -14.87 -7.39
CA GLU A 38 -0.63 -16.21 -7.38
C GLU A 38 -1.00 -16.65 -5.97
N ALA A 39 -0.06 -16.53 -5.03
CA ALA A 39 -0.33 -16.84 -3.64
C ALA A 39 -1.40 -15.91 -3.06
N TYR A 40 -1.32 -14.61 -3.36
CA TYR A 40 -2.24 -13.62 -2.81
C TYR A 40 -3.69 -13.88 -3.27
N ARG A 41 -3.90 -14.07 -4.58
CA ARG A 41 -5.23 -14.36 -5.14
C ARG A 41 -5.80 -15.70 -4.69
N GLY A 42 -4.94 -16.69 -4.43
CA GLY A 42 -5.35 -18.03 -4.04
C GLY A 42 -5.65 -18.19 -2.55
N ASN A 43 -5.11 -17.33 -1.69
CA ASN A 43 -5.14 -17.53 -0.23
C ASN A 43 -5.80 -16.39 0.56
N VAL A 44 -6.11 -15.25 -0.07
CA VAL A 44 -6.70 -14.10 0.63
C VAL A 44 -8.19 -13.99 0.34
N SER A 45 -8.99 -14.02 1.41
CA SER A 45 -10.45 -13.88 1.38
C SER A 45 -10.96 -12.49 1.78
N ALA A 46 -10.06 -11.62 2.26
CA ALA A 46 -10.35 -10.25 2.66
C ALA A 46 -9.04 -9.42 2.65
N ALA A 47 -9.09 -8.19 2.17
CA ALA A 47 -7.92 -7.32 2.08
C ALA A 47 -8.31 -5.85 2.32
N MET A 48 -7.43 -5.09 2.96
CA MET A 48 -7.56 -3.65 3.12
C MET A 48 -6.50 -2.96 2.25
N CYS A 49 -6.94 -2.31 1.17
CA CYS A 49 -6.08 -1.55 0.27
C CYS A 49 -6.54 -0.10 0.19
N SER A 50 -5.82 0.80 0.85
CA SER A 50 -6.19 2.21 0.91
C SER A 50 -5.85 2.96 -0.37
N ASN A 51 -6.68 3.95 -0.72
CA ASN A 51 -6.43 4.87 -1.81
C ASN A 51 -6.20 6.32 -1.36
N GLY A 52 -5.89 6.57 -0.08
CA GLY A 52 -5.66 7.93 0.41
C GLY A 52 -4.74 8.05 1.62
N TYR A 53 -3.78 8.97 1.53
CA TYR A 53 -2.72 9.22 2.52
C TYR A 53 -3.07 10.20 3.64
N ALA A 54 -4.26 10.81 3.60
CA ALA A 54 -4.68 11.76 4.65
C ALA A 54 -4.93 11.08 6.00
N GLY A 55 -5.52 9.87 5.98
CA GLY A 55 -5.75 9.06 7.16
C GLY A 55 -6.55 9.72 8.29
N VAL A 56 -6.46 9.15 9.49
CA VAL A 56 -7.08 9.68 10.71
C VAL A 56 -6.11 10.59 11.47
N LEU A 57 -6.65 11.38 12.39
CA LEU A 57 -5.83 12.23 13.26
C LEU A 57 -4.95 11.37 14.17
N SER A 58 -3.63 11.44 13.96
CA SER A 58 -2.63 10.71 14.74
C SER A 58 -1.26 11.38 14.64
N LYS A 59 -0.29 10.92 15.44
CA LYS A 59 1.10 11.39 15.36
C LYS A 59 1.79 11.07 14.01
N TYR A 60 1.24 10.15 13.22
CA TYR A 60 1.79 9.75 11.91
C TYR A 60 1.20 10.55 10.75
N GLN A 61 0.06 11.22 10.96
CA GLN A 61 -0.72 11.86 9.90
C GLN A 61 0.11 12.85 9.08
N ALA A 62 0.81 13.78 9.73
CA ALA A 62 1.57 14.81 9.03
C ALA A 62 2.70 14.23 8.15
N TYR A 63 3.41 13.22 8.66
CA TYR A 63 4.53 12.59 7.95
C TYR A 63 4.05 11.78 6.74
N LEU A 64 3.00 10.97 6.90
CA LEU A 64 2.45 10.16 5.81
C LEU A 64 1.70 11.00 4.78
N TYR A 65 1.04 12.07 5.20
CA TYR A 65 0.45 13.04 4.28
C TYR A 65 1.53 13.69 3.41
N LEU A 66 2.65 14.10 4.01
CA LEU A 66 3.78 14.63 3.26
C LEU A 66 4.37 13.57 2.32
N ALA A 67 4.59 12.34 2.81
CA ALA A 67 5.12 11.23 2.00
C ALA A 67 4.24 10.97 0.76
N GLY A 68 2.91 10.91 0.92
CA GLY A 68 1.99 10.69 -0.19
C GLY A 68 1.94 11.84 -1.21
N LYS A 69 2.44 13.04 -0.86
CA LYS A 69 2.57 14.20 -1.75
C LYS A 69 3.93 14.27 -2.46
N VAL A 70 5.01 13.86 -1.80
CA VAL A 70 6.39 14.13 -2.28
C VAL A 70 7.10 12.90 -2.83
N VAL A 71 6.71 11.70 -2.41
CA VAL A 71 7.25 10.46 -2.98
C VAL A 71 6.70 10.30 -4.40
N PRO A 72 7.55 9.99 -5.40
CA PRO A 72 7.13 9.86 -6.79
C PRO A 72 6.38 8.53 -7.01
N HIS A 73 5.10 8.53 -6.65
CA HIS A 73 4.14 7.49 -6.97
C HIS A 73 3.71 7.59 -8.45
N LYS A 74 3.30 6.47 -9.05
CA LYS A 74 2.74 6.42 -10.42
C LYS A 74 1.28 6.88 -10.47
N SER A 75 0.63 7.02 -9.31
CA SER A 75 -0.78 7.35 -9.09
C SER A 75 -0.95 8.26 -7.86
N PRO A 76 -1.96 9.16 -7.85
CA PRO A 76 -2.31 9.92 -6.65
C PRO A 76 -2.99 9.04 -5.57
N GLU A 77 -3.40 7.82 -5.90
CA GLU A 77 -4.04 6.88 -4.99
C GLU A 77 -2.99 6.07 -4.21
N ASN A 78 -2.59 6.58 -3.05
CA ASN A 78 -1.63 5.91 -2.18
C ASN A 78 -1.94 6.18 -0.70
N ASP A 79 -1.43 5.34 0.18
CA ASP A 79 -1.57 5.47 1.64
C ASP A 79 -0.42 6.27 2.30
N GLY A 80 0.45 6.86 1.49
CA GLY A 80 1.67 7.54 1.89
C GLY A 80 2.91 6.82 1.38
N PHE A 81 2.87 5.48 1.33
CA PHE A 81 3.99 4.66 0.86
C PHE A 81 3.62 3.65 -0.22
N VAL A 82 2.42 3.06 -0.15
CA VAL A 82 1.96 2.02 -1.06
C VAL A 82 0.80 2.57 -1.90
N GLU A 83 0.90 2.39 -3.20
CA GLU A 83 -0.16 2.73 -4.15
C GLU A 83 -1.31 1.72 -4.07
N TYR A 84 -2.53 2.18 -4.27
CA TYR A 84 -3.73 1.32 -4.27
C TYR A 84 -3.56 0.14 -5.24
N GLN A 85 -3.09 0.43 -6.46
CA GLN A 85 -2.85 -0.54 -7.53
C GLN A 85 -1.79 -1.58 -7.16
N ALA A 86 -0.78 -1.18 -6.37
CA ALA A 86 0.25 -2.09 -5.90
C ALA A 86 -0.30 -3.04 -4.82
N CYS A 87 -1.21 -2.56 -3.97
CA CYS A 87 -1.86 -3.37 -2.94
C CYS A 87 -2.90 -4.34 -3.52
N THR A 88 -3.63 -3.94 -4.57
CA THR A 88 -4.67 -4.77 -5.21
C THR A 88 -4.11 -5.75 -6.24
N LEU A 89 -2.83 -5.66 -6.58
CA LEU A 89 -2.25 -6.43 -7.67
C LEU A 89 -2.37 -7.93 -7.42
N GLY A 90 -3.06 -8.64 -8.33
CA GLY A 90 -3.43 -10.04 -8.19
C GLY A 90 -4.85 -10.28 -7.66
N LEU A 91 -5.53 -9.26 -7.14
CA LEU A 91 -6.93 -9.32 -6.71
C LEU A 91 -7.85 -8.62 -7.73
N ASP A 92 -9.13 -8.93 -7.69
CA ASP A 92 -10.15 -8.26 -8.51
C ASP A 92 -10.57 -6.94 -7.83
N GLU A 93 -10.17 -5.82 -8.43
CA GLU A 93 -10.49 -4.48 -7.93
C GLU A 93 -12.00 -4.19 -7.85
N SER A 94 -12.82 -4.89 -8.63
CA SER A 94 -14.29 -4.71 -8.60
C SER A 94 -14.91 -5.20 -7.30
N LEU A 95 -14.21 -6.03 -6.53
CA LEU A 95 -14.63 -6.50 -5.21
C LEU A 95 -14.48 -5.42 -4.13
N PHE A 96 -13.67 -4.37 -4.38
CA PHE A 96 -13.29 -3.40 -3.36
C PHE A 96 -14.34 -2.32 -3.14
N GLY A 97 -14.97 -2.34 -1.97
CA GLY A 97 -15.94 -1.34 -1.51
C GLY A 97 -15.37 -0.37 -0.48
N THR A 98 -16.10 0.71 -0.18
CA THR A 98 -15.63 1.81 0.70
C THR A 98 -16.23 1.75 2.12
N SER A 99 -17.02 0.73 2.42
CA SER A 99 -17.55 0.47 3.76
C SER A 99 -16.62 -0.44 4.54
N TYR A 100 -16.50 -0.21 5.85
CA TYR A 100 -15.81 -1.14 6.76
C TYR A 100 -16.47 -2.51 6.85
N LYS A 101 -17.64 -2.71 6.22
CA LYS A 101 -18.31 -4.02 6.10
C LYS A 101 -17.88 -4.81 4.86
N ASP A 102 -17.17 -4.17 3.94
CA ASP A 102 -16.71 -4.82 2.72
C ASP A 102 -15.49 -5.69 3.02
N LYS A 103 -15.51 -6.96 2.59
CA LYS A 103 -14.36 -7.87 2.81
C LYS A 103 -13.10 -7.37 2.11
N PHE A 104 -13.26 -6.87 0.91
CA PHE A 104 -12.24 -6.14 0.18
C PHE A 104 -12.53 -4.66 0.37
N TYR A 105 -11.76 -4.03 1.25
CA TYR A 105 -12.04 -2.70 1.74
C TYR A 105 -11.04 -1.71 1.14
N LYS A 106 -11.58 -0.66 0.53
CA LYS A 106 -10.88 0.50 -0.05
C LYS A 106 -11.07 1.74 0.83
N PRO A 107 -10.33 1.83 1.94
CA PRO A 107 -10.37 2.99 2.82
C PRO A 107 -9.66 4.23 2.26
N GLN A 108 -9.86 5.34 2.98
CA GLN A 108 -9.07 6.57 2.90
C GLN A 108 -8.20 6.69 4.18
N LEU A 109 -7.27 5.75 4.33
CA LEU A 109 -6.43 5.54 5.50
C LEU A 109 -4.94 5.64 5.13
N ASN A 110 -4.13 6.31 5.94
CA ASN A 110 -2.69 6.31 5.68
C ASN A 110 -2.07 4.96 6.08
N HIS A 111 -0.80 4.75 5.73
CA HIS A 111 -0.08 3.48 5.93
C HIS A 111 -0.01 3.05 7.41
N ALA A 112 0.03 3.99 8.36
CA ALA A 112 0.02 3.65 9.78
C ALA A 112 -1.37 3.19 10.23
N ASP A 113 -2.43 3.77 9.66
CA ASP A 113 -3.80 3.41 10.00
C ASP A 113 -4.18 2.01 9.48
N THR A 114 -3.70 1.63 8.29
CA THR A 114 -3.90 0.28 7.74
C THR A 114 -3.12 -0.79 8.52
N GLY A 115 -2.06 -0.40 9.23
CA GLY A 115 -1.28 -1.26 10.13
C GLY A 115 -1.83 -1.37 11.56
N PHE A 116 -3.00 -0.81 11.86
CA PHE A 116 -3.63 -0.83 13.19
C PHE A 116 -2.80 -0.20 14.33
N ILE A 117 -1.80 0.63 14.02
CA ILE A 117 -0.96 1.30 15.02
C ILE A 117 -1.46 2.71 15.40
N THR A 118 -2.68 3.05 14.97
CA THR A 118 -3.36 4.31 15.30
C THR A 118 -4.73 4.05 15.94
N GLY A 119 -5.83 4.36 15.26
CA GLY A 119 -7.20 4.24 15.71
C GLY A 119 -8.17 4.35 14.54
N GLY A 120 -9.46 4.55 14.85
CA GLY A 120 -10.50 4.74 13.85
C GLY A 120 -11.00 6.18 13.78
N GLY A 121 -11.42 6.59 12.60
CA GLY A 121 -12.18 7.82 12.37
C GLY A 121 -13.61 7.67 12.89
N TYR A 122 -14.11 8.74 13.50
CA TYR A 122 -15.45 8.75 14.09
C TYR A 122 -16.55 8.85 13.01
N PHE A 123 -16.32 9.63 11.96
CA PHE A 123 -17.38 10.08 11.04
C PHE A 123 -17.52 9.28 9.74
N LYS A 124 -16.40 8.87 9.13
CA LYS A 124 -16.41 8.23 7.80
C LYS A 124 -16.26 6.72 7.93
N ASP A 125 -17.04 5.98 7.16
CA ASP A 125 -16.91 4.52 7.06
C ASP A 125 -15.56 4.11 6.49
N SER A 126 -15.05 4.86 5.52
CA SER A 126 -13.73 4.71 4.88
C SER A 126 -12.53 4.97 5.82
N GLN A 127 -12.76 5.21 7.11
CA GLN A 127 -11.73 5.48 8.11
C GLN A 127 -11.82 4.57 9.33
N LYS A 128 -12.44 3.38 9.23
CA LYS A 128 -12.68 2.49 10.37
C LYS A 128 -11.90 1.16 10.26
N PRO A 129 -10.56 1.16 10.34
CA PRO A 129 -9.76 -0.05 10.14
C PRO A 129 -10.05 -1.12 11.21
N ILE A 130 -10.13 -0.72 12.49
CA ILE A 130 -10.39 -1.63 13.61
C ILE A 130 -11.76 -2.29 13.46
N LYS A 131 -12.81 -1.51 13.15
CA LYS A 131 -14.16 -2.07 12.94
C LYS A 131 -14.22 -3.00 11.75
N TRP A 132 -13.49 -2.70 10.67
CA TRP A 132 -13.37 -3.63 9.54
C TRP A 132 -12.82 -4.97 10.00
N PHE A 133 -11.72 -4.95 10.77
CA PHE A 133 -11.13 -6.18 11.30
C PHE A 133 -12.08 -6.93 12.24
N GLU A 134 -12.76 -6.22 13.14
CA GLU A 134 -13.76 -6.80 14.05
C GLU A 134 -14.97 -7.41 13.31
N CYS A 135 -15.36 -6.85 12.16
CA CYS A 135 -16.47 -7.35 11.35
C CYS A 135 -16.07 -8.52 10.44
N LEU A 136 -14.77 -8.80 10.31
CA LEU A 136 -14.24 -9.94 9.55
C LEU A 136 -14.12 -11.22 10.38
N LEU A 137 -13.98 -11.08 11.71
CA LEU A 137 -13.87 -12.18 12.68
C LEU A 137 -15.25 -12.69 13.12
#